data_AF-R9B2B7-F1
#
_entry.id   AF-R9B2B7-F1
#
_cell.length_a   1.000
_cell.length_b   1.000
_cell.length_c   1.000
_cell.angle_alpha   90.00
_cell.angle_beta   90.00
_cell.angle_gamma   90.00
#
_symmetry.space_group_name_H-M   'P 1'
#
loop_
_entity.id
_entity.type
_entity.pdbx_description
1 polymer ?
#
loop_
_entity_poly.entity_id
_entity_poly.type
_entity_poly.pdbx_seq_one_letter_code
_entity_poly.pdbx_strand_id
1 'polypeptide(L)'
;MILLSTNAQQIFWLGRYLTRIEYLCQQFPFVDDQKAVSYAHAFCLPAFDASSLNELVLDPEQPYSFIQQFQFAKDNVQELRGVFSAKTYAELNQYIRNASASSTCICDVIADCREVLEGEPEETFLFYSLGQTLEQLDRQLRLKQDQTQTLEQISALIQVLEKMGWDSLDTAWQQLKTQPDQINFYNFSDQIQYLFEVNA
;
A
#
# COMPACT_ATOMS: atom_id res chain seq x y z
N MET A 1 10.62 19.37 10.77
CA MET A 1 10.04 19.75 9.47
C MET A 1 8.54 19.59 9.62
N ILE A 2 7.72 20.51 9.14
CA ILE A 2 6.26 20.28 9.10
C ILE A 2 6.00 19.49 7.82
N LEU A 3 5.49 18.26 7.94
CA LEU A 3 5.14 17.47 6.78
C LEU A 3 3.90 18.07 6.11
N LEU A 4 4.02 18.46 4.83
CA LEU A 4 2.88 18.95 4.06
C LEU A 4 1.91 17.79 3.79
N SER A 5 0.61 18.08 3.74
CA SER A 5 -0.42 17.06 3.53
C SER A 5 -0.27 16.33 2.21
N THR A 6 0.20 17.02 1.16
CA THR A 6 0.56 16.39 -0.12
C THR A 6 1.68 15.37 0.05
N ASN A 7 2.71 15.67 0.84
CA ASN A 7 3.79 14.72 1.12
C ASN A 7 3.29 13.53 1.96
N ALA A 8 2.46 13.78 2.97
CA ALA A 8 1.83 12.74 3.77
C ALA A 8 0.99 11.79 2.90
N GLN A 9 0.22 12.35 1.96
CA GLN A 9 -0.56 11.59 0.98
C GLN A 9 0.34 10.74 0.07
N GLN A 10 1.44 11.31 -0.43
CA GLN A 10 2.40 10.58 -1.26
C GLN A 10 3.06 9.41 -0.51
N ILE A 11 3.44 9.63 0.76
CA ILE A 11 3.99 8.60 1.64
C ILE A 11 2.95 7.51 1.91
N PHE A 12 1.71 7.89 2.19
CA PHE A 12 0.60 6.97 2.40
C PHE A 12 0.39 6.07 1.18
N TRP A 13 0.31 6.63 -0.02
CA TRP A 13 0.17 5.85 -1.24
C TRP A 13 1.40 4.99 -1.54
N LEU A 14 2.61 5.44 -1.21
CA LEU A 14 3.82 4.62 -1.33
C LEU A 14 3.71 3.36 -0.46
N GLY A 15 3.23 3.50 0.78
CA GLY A 15 2.95 2.36 1.67
C GLY A 15 1.97 1.37 1.06
N ARG A 16 0.90 1.87 0.42
CA ARG A 16 -0.08 1.03 -0.27
C ARG A 16 0.53 0.28 -1.45
N TYR A 17 1.21 0.98 -2.35
CA TYR A 17 1.76 0.36 -3.56
C TYR A 17 2.80 -0.71 -3.22
N LEU A 18 3.75 -0.42 -2.32
CA LEU A 18 4.77 -1.41 -1.93
C LEU A 18 4.15 -2.65 -1.26
N THR A 19 3.15 -2.47 -0.39
CA THR A 19 2.47 -3.59 0.29
C THR A 19 1.68 -4.45 -0.69
N ARG A 20 1.02 -3.83 -1.68
CA ARG A 20 0.30 -4.55 -2.73
C ARG A 20 1.25 -5.40 -3.57
N ILE A 21 2.36 -4.81 -3.99
CA ILE A 21 3.38 -5.51 -4.79
C ILE A 21 3.99 -6.65 -3.98
N GLU A 22 4.34 -6.43 -2.71
CA GLU A 22 4.89 -7.45 -1.81
C GLU A 22 3.96 -8.65 -1.71
N TYR A 23 2.66 -8.41 -1.48
CA TYR A 23 1.69 -9.49 -1.40
C TYR A 23 1.59 -10.25 -2.73
N LEU A 24 1.55 -9.53 -3.85
CA LEU A 24 1.51 -10.16 -5.17
C LEU A 24 2.76 -11.02 -5.43
N CYS A 25 3.95 -10.56 -5.04
CA CYS A 25 5.19 -11.33 -5.10
C CYS A 25 5.14 -12.63 -4.30
N GLN A 26 4.43 -12.65 -3.16
CA GLN A 26 4.26 -13.88 -2.36
C GLN A 26 3.31 -14.88 -3.03
N GLN A 27 2.41 -14.43 -3.91
CA GLN A 27 1.50 -15.30 -4.65
C GLN A 27 2.05 -15.73 -6.01
N PHE A 28 2.93 -14.93 -6.60
CA PHE A 28 3.47 -15.14 -7.94
C PHE A 28 4.69 -16.09 -7.94
N PRO A 29 4.80 -17.03 -8.90
CA PRO A 29 3.81 -17.35 -9.92
C PRO A 29 2.61 -18.11 -9.32
N PHE A 30 1.42 -17.82 -9.83
CA PHE A 30 0.24 -18.63 -9.54
C PHE A 30 0.40 -20.00 -10.20
N VAL A 31 0.16 -21.07 -9.44
CA VAL A 31 0.27 -22.47 -9.92
C VAL A 31 -1.01 -23.29 -9.69
N ASP A 32 -1.96 -22.72 -8.95
CA ASP A 32 -3.23 -23.35 -8.57
C ASP A 32 -4.37 -22.52 -9.16
N ASP A 33 -5.09 -23.08 -10.13
CA ASP A 33 -6.17 -22.38 -10.84
C ASP A 33 -7.28 -21.91 -9.91
N GLN A 34 -7.62 -22.69 -8.88
CA GLN A 34 -8.69 -22.33 -7.96
C GLN A 34 -8.29 -21.13 -7.11
N LYS A 35 -7.04 -21.09 -6.65
CA LYS A 35 -6.50 -19.93 -5.91
C LYS A 35 -6.36 -18.71 -6.82
N ALA A 36 -5.91 -18.89 -8.06
CA ALA A 36 -5.80 -17.83 -9.05
C ALA A 36 -7.16 -17.19 -9.35
N VAL A 37 -8.19 -18.01 -9.64
CA VAL A 37 -9.55 -17.52 -9.87
C VAL A 37 -10.12 -16.81 -8.65
N SER A 38 -9.88 -17.34 -7.45
CA SER A 38 -10.32 -16.70 -6.20
C SER A 38 -9.68 -15.33 -6.00
N TYR A 39 -8.37 -15.22 -6.27
CA TYR A 39 -7.65 -13.95 -6.25
C TYR A 39 -8.22 -12.99 -7.31
N ALA A 40 -8.33 -13.44 -8.56
CA ALA A 40 -8.83 -12.64 -9.65
C ALA A 40 -10.23 -12.08 -9.35
N HIS A 41 -11.15 -12.90 -8.87
CA HIS A 41 -12.50 -12.45 -8.48
C HIS A 41 -12.48 -11.43 -7.33
N ALA A 42 -11.65 -11.63 -6.31
CA ALA A 42 -11.56 -10.73 -5.17
C ALA A 42 -11.09 -9.30 -5.55
N PHE A 43 -10.30 -9.21 -6.62
CA PHE A 43 -9.77 -7.96 -7.15
C PHE A 43 -10.41 -7.54 -8.49
N CYS A 44 -11.50 -8.19 -8.91
CA CYS A 44 -12.19 -7.93 -10.18
C CYS A 44 -11.27 -7.98 -11.41
N LEU A 45 -10.30 -8.88 -11.43
CA LEU A 45 -9.33 -9.05 -12.52
C LEU A 45 -9.88 -10.01 -13.59
N PRO A 46 -9.69 -9.72 -14.89
CA PRO A 46 -10.14 -10.56 -15.99
C PRO A 46 -9.20 -11.76 -16.24
N ALA A 47 -9.06 -12.65 -15.26
CA ALA A 47 -8.30 -13.90 -15.36
C ALA A 47 -9.15 -15.12 -14.97
N PHE A 48 -8.92 -16.25 -15.62
CA PHE A 48 -9.78 -17.44 -15.54
C PHE A 48 -9.07 -18.69 -15.01
N ASP A 49 -7.75 -18.62 -14.87
CA ASP A 49 -6.88 -19.69 -14.38
C ASP A 49 -5.52 -19.09 -13.95
N ALA A 50 -4.59 -19.93 -13.49
CA ALA A 50 -3.27 -19.49 -13.08
C ALA A 50 -2.45 -18.91 -14.25
N SER A 51 -2.58 -19.46 -15.46
CA SER A 51 -1.83 -19.01 -16.64
C SER A 51 -2.23 -17.59 -17.05
N SER A 52 -3.53 -17.37 -17.26
CA SER A 52 -4.08 -16.06 -17.62
C SER A 52 -3.82 -15.02 -16.53
N LEU A 53 -3.88 -15.38 -15.24
CA LEU A 53 -3.54 -14.44 -14.17
C LEU A 53 -2.04 -14.09 -14.17
N ASN A 54 -1.15 -15.06 -14.39
CA ASN A 54 0.29 -14.80 -14.51
C ASN A 54 0.59 -13.87 -15.69
N GLU A 55 0.00 -14.11 -16.86
CA GLU A 55 0.13 -13.22 -18.03
C GLU A 55 -0.36 -11.81 -17.69
N LEU A 56 -1.53 -11.73 -17.05
CA LEU A 56 -2.20 -10.48 -16.70
C LEU A 56 -1.38 -9.60 -15.74
N VAL A 57 -0.71 -10.19 -14.73
CA VAL A 57 0.12 -9.42 -13.77
C VAL A 57 1.51 -9.09 -14.30
N LEU A 58 1.93 -9.73 -15.39
CA LEU A 58 3.19 -9.45 -16.09
C LEU A 58 3.02 -8.47 -17.26
N ASP A 59 1.80 -8.26 -17.77
CA ASP A 59 1.51 -7.37 -18.89
C ASP A 59 1.65 -5.89 -18.47
N PRO A 60 2.66 -5.16 -18.99
CA PRO A 60 2.93 -3.77 -18.60
C PRO A 60 1.80 -2.80 -18.96
N GLU A 61 0.88 -3.15 -19.86
CA GLU A 61 -0.27 -2.29 -20.20
C GLU A 61 -1.37 -2.37 -19.13
N GLN A 62 -1.31 -3.37 -18.24
CA GLN A 62 -2.34 -3.57 -17.24
C GLN A 62 -2.05 -2.74 -15.98
N PRO A 63 -3.01 -1.98 -15.46
CA PRO A 63 -2.80 -1.09 -14.33
C PRO A 63 -2.40 -1.82 -13.04
N TYR A 64 -2.81 -3.08 -12.87
CA TYR A 64 -2.49 -3.92 -11.70
C TYR A 64 -1.22 -4.78 -11.90
N SER A 65 -0.52 -4.64 -13.02
CA SER A 65 0.73 -5.36 -13.26
C SER A 65 1.82 -4.92 -12.29
N PHE A 66 2.83 -5.78 -12.12
CA PHE A 66 4.03 -5.43 -11.35
C PHE A 66 4.65 -4.12 -11.83
N ILE A 67 4.77 -3.95 -13.14
CA ILE A 67 5.43 -2.78 -13.75
C ILE A 67 4.63 -1.50 -13.45
N GLN A 68 3.31 -1.49 -13.66
CA GLN A 68 2.50 -0.30 -13.42
C GLN A 68 2.42 0.06 -11.93
N GLN A 69 2.21 -0.93 -11.06
CA GLN A 69 2.18 -0.68 -9.62
C GLN A 69 3.53 -0.17 -9.11
N PHE A 70 4.64 -0.72 -9.60
CA PHE A 70 5.98 -0.27 -9.22
C PHE A 70 6.31 1.13 -9.78
N GLN A 71 5.79 1.47 -10.95
CA GLN A 71 5.94 2.80 -11.53
C GLN A 71 5.25 3.86 -10.64
N PHE A 72 4.05 3.61 -10.11
CA PHE A 72 3.43 4.51 -9.13
C PHE A 72 4.27 4.67 -7.85
N ALA A 73 4.80 3.58 -7.30
CA ALA A 73 5.69 3.65 -6.13
C ALA A 73 6.94 4.50 -6.43
N LYS A 74 7.54 4.32 -7.61
CA LYS A 74 8.69 5.11 -8.06
C LYS A 74 8.37 6.59 -8.19
N ASP A 75 7.23 6.94 -8.76
CA ASP A 75 6.81 8.33 -8.92
C ASP A 75 6.63 9.01 -7.55
N ASN A 76 5.99 8.33 -6.58
CA ASN A 76 5.90 8.83 -5.21
C ASN A 76 7.29 9.04 -4.58
N VAL A 77 8.24 8.10 -4.78
CA VAL A 77 9.61 8.27 -4.27
C VAL A 77 10.29 9.50 -4.88
N GLN A 78 10.07 9.79 -6.16
CA GLN A 78 10.63 10.97 -6.83
C GLN A 78 10.11 12.27 -6.23
N GLU A 79 8.80 12.36 -5.99
CA GLU A 79 8.15 13.51 -5.36
C GLU A 79 8.62 13.74 -3.90
N LEU A 80 9.04 12.67 -3.22
CA LEU A 80 9.45 12.69 -1.81
C LEU A 80 10.94 12.97 -1.57
N ARG A 81 11.70 13.38 -2.61
CA ARG A 81 13.15 13.66 -2.51
C ARG A 81 13.53 14.64 -1.39
N GLY A 82 12.70 15.67 -1.19
CA GLY A 82 12.93 16.71 -0.17
C GLY A 82 12.41 16.33 1.22
N VAL A 83 11.72 15.19 1.33
CA VAL A 83 11.07 14.73 2.56
C VAL A 83 11.89 13.61 3.20
N PHE A 84 12.33 12.65 2.40
CA PHE A 84 13.16 11.56 2.89
C PHE A 84 14.55 12.01 3.29
N SER A 85 15.15 11.27 4.23
CA SER A 85 16.59 11.41 4.48
C SER A 85 17.39 11.13 3.20
N ALA A 86 18.54 11.81 3.06
CA ALA A 86 19.40 11.63 1.89
C ALA A 86 19.85 10.17 1.71
N LYS A 87 19.99 9.43 2.81
CA LYS A 87 20.31 8.01 2.82
C LYS A 87 19.16 7.19 2.23
N THR A 88 17.96 7.29 2.80
CA THR A 88 16.76 6.58 2.34
C THR A 88 16.48 6.85 0.88
N TYR A 89 16.52 8.12 0.45
CA TYR A 89 16.30 8.46 -0.94
C TYR A 89 17.33 7.82 -1.88
N ALA A 90 18.61 7.77 -1.48
CA ALA A 90 19.66 7.14 -2.28
C ALA A 90 19.46 5.62 -2.41
N GLU A 91 19.15 4.94 -1.31
CA GLU A 91 18.91 3.49 -1.26
C GLU A 91 17.67 3.11 -2.07
N LEU A 92 16.54 3.79 -1.87
CA LEU A 92 15.32 3.58 -2.66
C LEU A 92 15.56 3.76 -4.16
N ASN A 93 16.29 4.80 -4.55
CA ASN A 93 16.62 5.00 -5.97
C ASN A 93 17.55 3.90 -6.53
N GLN A 94 18.43 3.34 -5.71
CA GLN A 94 19.26 2.21 -6.12
C GLN A 94 18.40 0.96 -6.37
N TYR A 95 17.50 0.63 -5.44
CA TYR A 95 16.58 -0.50 -5.57
C TYR A 95 15.65 -0.34 -6.78
N ILE A 96 15.05 0.84 -6.95
CA ILE A 96 14.17 1.14 -8.09
C ILE A 96 14.91 0.99 -9.42
N ARG A 97 16.15 1.48 -9.53
CA ARG A 97 16.95 1.32 -10.75
C ARG A 97 17.24 -0.14 -11.07
N ASN A 98 17.54 -0.95 -10.05
CA ASN A 98 17.85 -2.37 -10.24
C ASN A 98 16.60 -3.17 -10.67
N ALA A 99 15.43 -2.85 -10.11
CA ALA A 99 14.18 -3.53 -10.44
C ALA A 99 13.54 -3.12 -11.78
N SER A 100 13.86 -1.92 -12.29
CA SER A 100 13.32 -1.41 -13.56
C SER A 100 13.70 -2.26 -14.79
N ALA A 101 14.61 -3.23 -14.64
CA ALA A 101 15.09 -4.08 -15.74
C ALA A 101 14.21 -5.34 -15.99
N SER A 102 13.41 -5.79 -15.02
CA SER A 102 12.54 -6.98 -15.16
C SER A 102 11.49 -7.03 -14.05
N SER A 103 10.27 -7.49 -14.36
CA SER A 103 9.22 -7.73 -13.37
C SER A 103 9.64 -8.73 -12.27
N THR A 104 10.50 -9.69 -12.60
CA THR A 104 11.06 -10.64 -11.61
C THR A 104 11.97 -9.95 -10.60
N CYS A 105 12.69 -8.90 -11.01
CA CYS A 105 13.59 -8.15 -10.13
C CYS A 105 12.83 -7.19 -9.19
N ILE A 106 11.56 -6.90 -9.47
CA ILE A 106 10.71 -6.11 -8.56
C ILE A 106 10.55 -6.89 -7.25
N CYS A 107 10.22 -8.17 -7.30
CA CYS A 107 10.03 -8.97 -6.09
C CYS A 107 11.29 -9.09 -5.23
N ASP A 108 12.48 -8.99 -5.84
CA ASP A 108 13.75 -9.05 -5.12
C ASP A 108 14.02 -7.79 -4.28
N VAL A 109 13.47 -6.63 -4.64
CA VAL A 109 13.83 -5.35 -4.00
C VAL A 109 12.74 -4.77 -3.09
N ILE A 110 11.52 -5.31 -3.12
CA ILE A 110 10.39 -4.71 -2.39
C ILE A 110 10.58 -4.79 -0.87
N ALA A 111 11.13 -5.90 -0.38
CA ALA A 111 11.48 -6.04 1.03
C ALA A 111 12.53 -5.00 1.46
N ASP A 112 13.56 -4.80 0.63
CA ASP A 112 14.62 -3.82 0.89
C ASP A 112 14.07 -2.38 0.89
N CYS A 113 13.16 -2.05 -0.04
CA CYS A 113 12.49 -0.75 -0.06
C CYS A 113 11.73 -0.46 1.25
N ARG A 114 11.05 -1.47 1.79
CA ARG A 114 10.31 -1.36 3.05
C ARG A 114 11.26 -1.18 4.24
N GLU A 115 12.30 -2.00 4.34
CA GLU A 115 13.27 -1.92 5.45
C GLU A 115 13.91 -0.52 5.55
N VAL A 116 14.22 0.08 4.42
CA VAL A 116 14.77 1.45 4.39
C VAL A 116 13.75 2.48 4.90
N LEU A 117 12.48 2.34 4.54
CA LEU A 117 11.41 3.26 4.97
C LEU A 117 11.09 3.14 6.47
N GLU A 118 11.34 1.99 7.09
CA GLU A 118 11.24 1.79 8.55
C GLU A 118 12.27 2.64 9.33
N GLY A 119 13.34 3.10 8.67
CA GLY A 119 14.37 3.97 9.26
C GLY A 119 14.08 5.47 9.20
N GLU A 120 12.96 5.89 8.59
CA GLU A 120 12.59 7.30 8.47
C GLU A 120 12.05 7.89 9.79
N PRO A 121 12.00 9.23 9.94
CA PRO A 121 11.44 9.87 11.12
C PRO A 121 9.99 9.45 11.39
N GLU A 122 9.60 9.50 12.68
CA GLU A 122 8.32 8.99 13.19
C GLU A 122 7.09 9.44 12.37
N GLU A 123 7.02 10.70 11.97
CA GLU A 123 5.91 11.24 11.18
C GLU A 123 5.84 10.64 9.76
N THR A 124 6.98 10.51 9.08
CA THR A 124 7.05 9.85 7.76
C THR A 124 6.69 8.38 7.89
N PHE A 125 7.25 7.70 8.89
CA PHE A 125 6.97 6.30 9.12
C PHE A 125 5.50 6.04 9.51
N LEU A 126 4.85 6.96 10.20
CA LEU A 126 3.43 6.89 10.57
C LEU A 126 2.53 6.82 9.32
N PHE A 127 2.67 7.77 8.39
CA PHE A 127 1.85 7.79 7.17
C PHE A 127 2.17 6.60 6.26
N TYR A 128 3.43 6.16 6.23
CA TYR A 128 3.82 4.96 5.50
C TYR A 128 3.11 3.73 6.07
N SER A 129 3.19 3.53 7.39
CA SER A 129 2.55 2.44 8.12
C SER A 129 1.03 2.45 7.99
N LEU A 130 0.41 3.65 7.96
CA LEU A 130 -1.01 3.80 7.67
C LEU A 130 -1.35 3.27 6.28
N GLY A 131 -0.56 3.64 5.27
CA GLY A 131 -0.71 3.10 3.91
C GLY A 131 -0.61 1.58 3.87
N GLN A 132 0.42 1.02 4.51
CA GLN A 132 0.62 -0.43 4.54
C GLN A 132 -0.57 -1.17 5.18
N THR A 133 -1.00 -0.72 6.35
CA THR A 133 -2.07 -1.36 7.11
C THR A 133 -3.42 -1.26 6.40
N LEU A 134 -3.71 -0.14 5.72
CA LEU A 134 -4.95 -0.01 4.94
C LEU A 134 -4.95 -0.91 3.71
N GLU A 135 -3.82 -1.02 3.00
CA GLU A 135 -3.73 -1.96 1.87
C GLU A 135 -3.86 -3.42 2.33
N GLN A 136 -3.24 -3.76 3.46
CA GLN A 136 -3.37 -5.07 4.07
C GLN A 136 -4.83 -5.37 4.45
N LEU A 137 -5.54 -4.41 5.04
CA LEU A 137 -6.94 -4.58 5.42
C LEU A 137 -7.85 -4.74 4.18
N ASP A 138 -7.67 -3.91 3.14
CA ASP A 138 -8.44 -4.04 1.88
C ASP A 138 -8.33 -5.46 1.31
N ARG A 139 -7.09 -5.95 1.20
CA ARG A 139 -6.80 -7.31 0.75
C ARG A 139 -7.46 -8.35 1.66
N GLN A 140 -7.32 -8.22 2.98
CA GLN A 140 -7.90 -9.19 3.93
C GLN A 140 -9.41 -9.26 3.80
N LEU A 141 -10.10 -8.12 3.67
CA LEU A 141 -11.54 -8.05 3.48
C LEU A 141 -11.98 -8.71 2.17
N ARG A 142 -11.27 -8.42 1.06
CA ARG A 142 -11.55 -9.02 -0.26
C ARG A 142 -11.35 -10.53 -0.28
N LEU A 143 -10.29 -11.02 0.36
CA LEU A 143 -9.93 -12.43 0.41
C LEU A 143 -10.54 -13.18 1.60
N LYS A 144 -11.35 -12.50 2.43
CA LYS A 144 -11.97 -13.06 3.64
C LYS A 144 -10.95 -13.68 4.62
N GLN A 145 -9.80 -13.01 4.77
CA GLN A 145 -8.73 -13.39 5.68
C GLN A 145 -8.98 -12.81 7.08
N ASP A 146 -8.30 -13.34 8.10
CA ASP A 146 -8.33 -12.74 9.43
C ASP A 146 -7.75 -11.33 9.41
N GLN A 147 -8.41 -10.42 10.13
CA GLN A 147 -8.15 -8.98 10.13
C GLN A 147 -7.95 -8.40 11.53
N THR A 148 -7.96 -9.25 12.57
CA THR A 148 -7.90 -8.82 13.97
C THR A 148 -6.67 -7.99 14.26
N GLN A 149 -5.49 -8.50 13.90
CA GLN A 149 -4.22 -7.83 14.14
C GLN A 149 -4.10 -6.52 13.35
N THR A 150 -4.54 -6.50 12.09
CA THR A 150 -4.47 -5.29 11.25
C THR A 150 -5.36 -4.18 11.82
N LEU A 151 -6.55 -4.51 12.32
CA LEU A 151 -7.44 -3.55 12.96
C LEU A 151 -6.85 -2.98 14.25
N GLU A 152 -6.12 -3.78 15.04
CA GLU A 152 -5.40 -3.30 16.22
C GLU A 152 -4.28 -2.32 15.84
N GLN A 153 -3.51 -2.64 14.79
CA GLN A 153 -2.46 -1.76 14.25
C GLN A 153 -3.03 -0.43 13.77
N ILE A 154 -4.11 -0.46 12.98
CA ILE A 154 -4.80 0.75 12.51
C ILE A 154 -5.31 1.56 13.72
N SER A 155 -5.85 0.91 14.76
CA SER A 155 -6.28 1.59 15.98
C SER A 155 -5.16 2.37 16.65
N ALA A 156 -3.95 1.79 16.70
CA ALA A 156 -2.79 2.45 17.30
C ALA A 156 -2.33 3.65 16.46
N LEU A 157 -2.31 3.51 15.13
CA LEU A 157 -1.94 4.60 14.21
C LEU A 157 -2.91 5.78 14.30
N ILE A 158 -4.22 5.51 14.37
CA ILE A 158 -5.24 6.56 14.52
C ILE A 158 -5.06 7.34 15.83
N GLN A 159 -4.75 6.67 16.94
CA GLN A 159 -4.48 7.37 18.21
C GLN A 159 -3.26 8.29 18.14
N VAL A 160 -2.26 7.98 17.31
CA VAL A 160 -1.11 8.85 17.07
C VAL A 160 -1.52 10.04 16.20
N LEU A 161 -2.27 9.80 15.13
CA LEU A 161 -2.81 10.83 14.25
C LEU A 161 -3.69 11.84 15.00
N GLU A 162 -4.58 11.37 15.88
CA GLU A 162 -5.40 12.24 16.74
C GLU A 162 -4.56 13.17 17.63
N LYS A 163 -3.48 12.66 18.23
CA LYS A 163 -2.55 13.47 19.04
C LYS A 163 -1.80 14.51 18.21
N MET A 164 -1.67 14.28 16.91
CA MET A 164 -1.08 15.22 15.95
C MET A 164 -2.10 16.21 15.39
N GLY A 165 -3.39 16.13 15.79
CA GLY A 165 -4.45 17.02 15.35
C GLY A 165 -5.28 16.52 14.15
N TRP A 166 -5.13 15.25 13.77
CA TRP A 166 -5.92 14.60 12.72
C TRP A 166 -7.11 13.85 13.34
N ASP A 167 -8.06 14.58 13.91
CA ASP A 167 -9.11 14.05 14.81
C ASP A 167 -10.45 13.71 14.12
N SER A 168 -10.59 13.97 12.82
CA SER A 168 -11.87 13.76 12.11
C SER A 168 -12.16 12.30 11.71
N LEU A 169 -11.32 11.34 12.10
CA LEU A 169 -11.45 9.93 11.72
C LEU A 169 -12.31 9.09 12.66
N ASP A 170 -12.54 9.52 13.90
CA ASP A 170 -13.10 8.65 14.95
C ASP A 170 -14.42 7.99 14.53
N THR A 171 -15.37 8.76 13.97
CA THR A 171 -16.68 8.20 13.59
C THR A 171 -16.56 7.11 12.53
N ALA A 172 -15.81 7.35 11.46
CA ALA A 172 -15.62 6.36 10.40
C ALA A 172 -14.80 5.15 10.89
N TRP A 173 -13.84 5.38 11.77
CA TRP A 173 -13.07 4.33 12.41
C TRP A 173 -13.92 3.42 13.30
N GLN A 174 -14.78 3.98 14.16
CA GLN A 174 -15.67 3.18 15.02
C GLN A 174 -16.64 2.32 14.19
N GLN A 175 -17.15 2.85 13.08
CA GLN A 175 -18.00 2.09 12.15
C GLN A 175 -17.24 0.89 11.56
N LEU A 176 -16.02 1.12 11.05
CA LEU A 176 -15.17 0.06 10.51
C LEU A 176 -14.81 -0.99 11.55
N LYS A 177 -14.47 -0.60 12.79
CA LYS A 177 -14.20 -1.55 13.88
C LYS A 177 -15.40 -2.43 14.22
N THR A 178 -16.58 -1.82 14.26
CA THR A 178 -17.82 -2.50 14.66
C THR A 178 -18.25 -3.50 13.59
N GLN A 179 -18.15 -3.09 12.32
CA GLN A 179 -18.51 -3.90 11.17
C GLN A 179 -17.42 -3.81 10.10
N PRO A 180 -16.38 -4.65 10.21
CA PRO A 180 -15.25 -4.63 9.29
C PRO A 180 -15.60 -5.34 7.98
N ASP A 181 -16.25 -4.59 7.09
CA ASP A 181 -16.60 -4.98 5.73
C ASP A 181 -16.10 -3.96 4.70
N GLN A 182 -16.26 -4.27 3.42
CA GLN A 182 -15.79 -3.41 2.33
C GLN A 182 -16.47 -2.03 2.32
N ILE A 183 -17.74 -1.93 2.72
CA ILE A 183 -18.49 -0.67 2.69
C ILE A 183 -17.90 0.29 3.71
N ASN A 184 -17.75 -0.17 4.96
CA ASN A 184 -17.18 0.66 6.01
C ASN A 184 -15.69 0.93 5.77
N PHE A 185 -14.96 0.01 5.12
CA PHE A 185 -13.57 0.24 4.73
C PHE A 185 -13.43 1.34 3.69
N TYR A 186 -14.26 1.37 2.65
CA TYR A 186 -14.22 2.44 1.66
C TYR A 186 -14.65 3.78 2.25
N ASN A 187 -15.68 3.81 3.09
CA ASN A 187 -16.06 5.03 3.82
C ASN A 187 -14.90 5.57 4.66
N PHE A 188 -14.20 4.70 5.40
CA PHE A 188 -13.04 5.09 6.19
C PHE A 188 -11.86 5.57 5.31
N SER A 189 -11.62 4.90 4.19
CA SER A 189 -10.59 5.30 3.21
C SER A 189 -10.88 6.67 2.60
N ASP A 190 -12.14 6.97 2.30
CA ASP A 190 -12.57 8.27 1.78
C ASP A 190 -12.35 9.39 2.81
N GLN A 191 -12.58 9.13 4.10
CA GLN A 191 -12.29 10.10 5.15
C GLN A 191 -10.79 10.36 5.31
N ILE A 192 -9.93 9.34 5.16
CA ILE A 192 -8.47 9.53 5.12
C ILE A 192 -8.05 10.36 3.89
N GLN A 193 -8.67 10.12 2.74
CA GLN A 193 -8.38 10.91 1.55
C GLN A 193 -8.81 12.38 1.73
N TYR A 194 -9.99 12.63 2.29
CA TYR A 194 -10.47 13.96 2.62
C TYR A 194 -9.56 14.70 3.60
N LEU A 195 -9.01 13.99 4.59
CA LEU A 195 -8.03 14.55 5.53
C LEU A 195 -6.84 15.18 4.79
N PHE A 196 -6.28 14.50 3.80
CA PHE A 196 -5.16 15.03 3.03
C PHE A 196 -5.53 16.27 2.22
N GLU A 197 -6.78 16.39 1.77
CA GLU A 197 -7.26 17.49 0.93
C GLU A 197 -7.59 18.76 1.73
N VAL A 198 -8.17 18.62 2.93
CA VAL A 198 -8.53 19.77 3.79
C VAL A 198 -7.30 20.45 4.38
N ASN A 199 -6.25 19.67 4.64
CA ASN A 199 -5.01 20.16 5.24
C ASN A 199 -3.92 20.50 4.18
N ALA A 200 -4.25 20.45 2.87
CA ALA A 200 -3.31 20.73 1.77
C ALA A 200 -3.08 22.22 1.50
#